data_AF-A0A1M7AQF5-F1
#
_entry.id   AF-A0A1M7AQF5-F1
#
_cell.length_a   1.000
_cell.length_b   1.000
_cell.length_c   1.000
_cell.angle_alpha   90.00
_cell.angle_beta   90.00
_cell.angle_gamma   90.00
#
_symmetry.space_group_name_H-M   'P 1'
#
loop_
_entity.id
_entity.type
_entity.pdbx_description
1 polymer ?
#
loop_
_entity_poly.entity_id
_entity_poly.type
_entity_poly.pdbx_seq_one_letter_code
_entity_poly.pdbx_strand_id
1 'polypeptide(L)'
;MDQANVEKALKSVGYYRLRGYSFHLYDNATKKYIPGTKFEDILKLYQFDQELSALIFAMISKIEVALRVRLVEALLIHGEPLVLQESSIFKEKKLYWQNMSTVASEIAHSNNVFIKHNFDNNDGEVPVWATVEVLSFGTLSKIIKNLKTGIGSSYSILAAN
;
A
#
# COMPACT_ATOMS: atom_id res chain seq x y z
N MET A 1 27.26 -19.43 15.08
CA MET A 1 27.52 -18.05 14.63
C MET A 1 28.52 -17.46 15.58
N ASP A 2 29.53 -16.77 15.08
CA ASP A 2 30.47 -16.05 15.95
C ASP A 2 29.82 -14.77 16.53
N GLN A 3 30.47 -14.22 17.57
CA GLN A 3 30.00 -13.02 18.26
C GLN A 3 29.93 -11.79 17.34
N ALA A 4 30.90 -11.64 16.43
CA ALA A 4 30.96 -10.50 15.51
C ALA A 4 29.72 -10.46 14.58
N ASN A 5 29.29 -11.61 14.08
CA ASN A 5 28.09 -11.72 13.24
C ASN A 5 26.81 -11.45 14.03
N VAL A 6 26.73 -11.86 15.30
CA VAL A 6 25.59 -11.54 16.18
C VAL A 6 25.49 -10.04 16.39
N GLU A 7 26.60 -9.37 16.71
CA GLU A 7 26.63 -7.92 16.91
C GLU A 7 26.25 -7.16 15.64
N LYS A 8 26.72 -7.61 14.47
CA LYS A 8 26.35 -7.02 13.18
C LYS A 8 24.85 -7.15 12.90
N ALA A 9 24.27 -8.33 13.14
CA ALA A 9 22.83 -8.55 12.97
C ALA A 9 22.01 -7.67 13.92
N LEU A 10 22.41 -7.55 15.19
CA LEU A 10 21.74 -6.69 16.16
C LEU A 10 21.83 -5.20 15.78
N LYS A 11 22.96 -4.75 15.22
CA LYS A 11 23.14 -3.35 14.76
C LYS A 11 22.32 -3.03 13.50
N SER A 12 22.17 -3.99 12.59
CA SER A 12 21.48 -3.78 11.31
C SER A 12 19.97 -4.01 11.37
N VAL A 13 19.53 -5.06 12.07
CA VAL A 13 18.11 -5.44 12.18
C VAL A 13 17.45 -4.83 13.42
N GLY A 14 18.21 -4.70 14.51
CA GLY A 14 17.71 -4.22 15.79
C GLY A 14 17.19 -5.34 16.70
N TYR A 15 17.52 -5.24 17.99
CA TYR A 15 17.10 -6.21 19.00
C TYR A 15 15.57 -6.39 19.07
N TYR A 16 14.81 -5.29 19.06
CA TYR A 16 13.35 -5.35 19.20
C TYR A 16 12.69 -6.10 18.04
N ARG A 17 13.18 -5.90 16.82
CA ARG A 17 12.71 -6.62 15.62
C ARG A 17 12.98 -8.11 15.75
N LEU A 18 14.22 -8.50 16.05
CA LEU A 18 14.62 -9.91 16.22
C LEU A 18 13.89 -10.59 17.39
N ARG A 19 13.64 -9.86 18.48
CA ARG A 19 12.83 -10.34 19.61
C ARG A 19 11.41 -10.71 19.21
N GLY A 20 10.82 -10.02 18.23
CA GLY A 20 9.52 -10.39 17.68
C GLY A 20 9.53 -11.80 17.06
N TYR A 21 10.55 -12.11 16.27
CA TYR A 21 10.72 -13.43 15.66
C TYR A 21 11.08 -14.51 16.68
N SER A 22 11.60 -14.14 17.84
CA SER A 22 11.95 -15.10 18.89
C SER A 22 10.79 -15.44 19.83
N PHE A 23 9.61 -14.81 19.68
CA PHE A 23 8.50 -14.93 20.63
C PHE A 23 8.03 -16.39 20.83
N HIS A 24 7.91 -17.16 19.74
CA HIS A 24 7.49 -18.56 19.78
C HIS A 24 8.60 -19.52 20.26
N LEU A 25 9.83 -19.03 20.41
CA LEU A 25 10.99 -19.77 20.90
C LEU A 25 11.34 -19.43 22.35
N TYR A 26 10.59 -18.50 22.96
CA TYR A 26 10.84 -17.98 24.29
C TYR A 26 9.66 -18.30 25.22
N ASP A 27 9.94 -19.03 26.28
CA ASP A 27 8.97 -19.32 27.32
C ASP A 27 8.90 -18.15 28.31
N ASN A 28 7.77 -17.43 28.29
CA ASN A 28 7.54 -16.29 29.18
C ASN A 28 7.33 -16.69 30.65
N ALA A 29 6.91 -17.92 30.94
CA ALA A 29 6.73 -18.41 32.31
C ALA A 29 8.08 -18.69 32.96
N THR A 30 8.98 -19.37 32.25
CA THR A 30 10.32 -19.69 32.75
C THR A 30 11.37 -18.62 32.45
N LYS A 31 11.03 -17.62 31.63
CA LYS A 31 11.92 -16.54 31.14
C LYS A 31 13.18 -17.09 30.46
N LYS A 32 13.04 -18.19 29.72
CA LYS A 32 14.14 -18.86 29.03
C LYS A 32 13.75 -19.18 27.60
N TYR A 33 14.75 -19.23 26.73
CA TYR A 33 14.57 -19.82 25.42
C TYR A 33 14.35 -21.33 25.55
N ILE A 34 13.55 -21.90 24.64
CA ILE A 34 13.39 -23.34 24.52
C ILE A 34 14.78 -23.98 24.34
N PRO A 35 15.12 -25.05 25.06
CA PRO A 35 16.43 -25.70 24.96
C PRO A 35 16.81 -25.99 23.51
N GLY A 36 18.03 -25.63 23.13
CA GLY A 36 18.55 -25.83 21.77
C GLY A 36 18.30 -24.67 20.80
N THR A 37 17.51 -23.66 21.17
CA THR A 37 17.32 -22.44 20.36
C THR A 37 18.65 -21.70 20.19
N LYS A 38 19.03 -21.43 18.94
CA LYS A 38 20.21 -20.62 18.59
C LYS A 38 19.76 -19.27 18.03
N PHE A 39 20.62 -18.27 18.15
CA PHE A 39 20.39 -16.96 17.51
C PHE A 39 20.20 -17.07 15.98
N GLU A 40 20.88 -18.03 15.35
CA GLU A 40 20.73 -18.33 13.93
C GLU A 40 19.29 -18.71 13.53
N ASP A 41 18.54 -19.39 14.41
CA ASP A 41 17.17 -19.82 14.11
C ASP A 41 16.24 -18.60 14.02
N ILE A 42 16.42 -17.64 14.94
CA ILE A 42 15.71 -16.36 14.95
C ILE A 42 16.05 -15.55 13.69
N LEU A 43 17.35 -15.51 13.33
CA LEU A 43 17.81 -14.76 12.18
C LEU A 43 17.30 -15.37 10.86
N LYS A 44 17.29 -16.69 10.74
CA LYS A 44 16.74 -17.40 9.57
C LYS A 44 15.25 -17.12 9.40
N LEU A 45 14.48 -17.12 10.49
CA LEU A 45 13.06 -16.80 10.40
C LEU A 45 12.83 -15.36 9.96
N TYR A 46 13.62 -14.41 10.47
CA TYR A 46 13.59 -13.03 10.00
C TYR A 46 13.93 -12.92 8.51
N GLN A 47 15.00 -13.57 8.06
CA GLN A 47 15.42 -13.56 6.65
C GLN A 47 14.35 -14.15 5.73
N PHE A 48 13.77 -15.29 6.12
CA PHE A 48 12.66 -15.90 5.41
C PHE A 48 11.47 -14.94 5.26
N ASP A 49 11.07 -14.25 6.33
CA ASP A 49 9.98 -13.26 6.29
C ASP A 49 10.30 -12.07 5.37
N GLN A 50 11.56 -11.61 5.34
CA GLN A 50 11.99 -10.57 4.41
C GLN A 50 11.92 -11.03 2.94
N GLU A 51 12.39 -12.24 2.65
CA GLU A 51 12.35 -12.83 1.31
C GLU A 51 10.90 -13.05 0.85
N LEU A 52 10.05 -13.60 1.72
CA LEU A 52 8.63 -13.77 1.46
C LEU A 52 7.93 -12.44 1.22
N SER A 53 8.20 -11.44 2.06
CA SER A 53 7.66 -10.09 1.90
C SER A 53 8.07 -9.51 0.55
N ALA A 54 9.34 -9.64 0.15
CA ALA A 54 9.81 -9.14 -1.14
C ALA A 54 9.08 -9.79 -2.33
N LEU A 55 8.83 -11.11 -2.28
CA LEU A 55 8.06 -11.81 -3.30
C LEU A 55 6.59 -11.33 -3.36
N ILE A 56 5.96 -11.18 -2.20
CA ILE A 56 4.58 -10.68 -2.10
C ILE A 56 4.50 -9.25 -2.65
N PHE A 57 5.41 -8.36 -2.25
CA PHE A 57 5.45 -6.99 -2.74
C PHE A 57 5.61 -6.93 -4.26
N ALA A 58 6.51 -7.74 -4.83
CA ALA A 58 6.68 -7.81 -6.28
C ALA A 58 5.39 -8.19 -7.02
N MET A 59 4.59 -9.10 -6.45
CA MET A 59 3.31 -9.50 -7.02
C MET A 59 2.23 -8.43 -6.82
N ILE A 60 2.15 -7.82 -5.63
CA ILE A 60 1.23 -6.71 -5.35
C ILE A 60 1.50 -5.54 -6.29
N SER A 61 2.75 -5.20 -6.59
CA SER A 61 3.08 -4.13 -7.55
C SER A 61 2.48 -4.36 -8.94
N LYS A 62 2.45 -5.62 -9.41
CA LYS A 62 1.79 -5.96 -10.70
C LYS A 62 0.27 -5.80 -10.62
N ILE A 63 -0.33 -6.24 -9.52
CA ILE A 63 -1.76 -6.09 -9.25
C ILE A 63 -2.14 -4.62 -9.18
N GLU A 64 -1.32 -3.80 -8.52
CA GLU A 64 -1.53 -2.37 -8.37
C GLU A 64 -1.57 -1.65 -9.72
N VAL A 65 -0.63 -1.94 -10.62
CA VAL A 65 -0.62 -1.37 -11.98
C VAL A 65 -1.89 -1.75 -12.74
N ALA A 66 -2.27 -3.04 -12.74
CA ALA A 66 -3.50 -3.48 -13.40
C ALA A 66 -4.76 -2.84 -12.79
N LEU A 67 -4.78 -2.69 -11.46
CA LEU A 67 -5.88 -2.08 -10.73
C LEU A 67 -6.02 -0.58 -11.05
N ARG A 68 -4.91 0.15 -11.21
CA ARG A 68 -4.93 1.56 -11.63
C ARG A 68 -5.60 1.72 -12.99
N VAL A 69 -5.18 0.93 -13.98
CA VAL A 69 -5.76 0.96 -15.33
C VAL A 69 -7.26 0.67 -15.28
N ARG A 70 -7.66 -0.43 -14.63
CA ARG A 70 -9.06 -0.81 -14.51
C ARG A 70 -9.91 0.23 -13.78
N LEU A 71 -9.35 0.86 -12.74
CA LEU A 71 -10.04 1.93 -12.01
C LEU A 71 -10.25 3.16 -12.90
N VAL A 72 -9.24 3.56 -13.67
CA VAL A 72 -9.36 4.69 -14.61
C VAL A 72 -10.43 4.39 -15.65
N GLU A 73 -10.38 3.22 -16.31
CA GLU A 73 -11.39 2.83 -17.31
C GLU A 73 -12.81 2.84 -16.73
N ALA A 74 -12.98 2.28 -15.52
CA ALA A 74 -14.26 2.24 -14.83
C ALA A 74 -14.80 3.62 -14.41
N LEU A 75 -13.91 4.57 -14.14
CA LEU A 75 -14.26 5.95 -13.79
C LEU A 75 -14.55 6.80 -15.04
N LEU A 76 -13.85 6.55 -16.15
CA LEU A 76 -14.01 7.32 -17.39
C LEU A 76 -15.32 7.05 -18.14
N ILE A 77 -16.14 6.10 -17.69
CA ILE A 77 -17.51 5.93 -18.22
C ILE A 77 -18.38 7.19 -18.03
N HIS A 78 -18.01 8.06 -17.08
CA HIS A 78 -18.69 9.34 -16.84
C HIS A 78 -18.24 10.44 -17.83
N GLY A 79 -17.21 10.21 -18.64
CA GLY A 79 -16.71 11.18 -19.62
C GLY A 79 -15.90 12.35 -19.05
N GLU A 80 -15.69 12.39 -17.72
CA GLU A 80 -15.06 13.51 -17.02
C GLU A 80 -13.64 13.17 -16.55
N PRO A 81 -12.60 13.91 -16.99
CA PRO A 81 -11.23 13.73 -16.51
C PRO A 81 -11.06 13.92 -15.01
N LEU A 82 -11.87 14.80 -14.40
CA LEU A 82 -11.84 15.13 -12.98
C LEU A 82 -12.89 14.37 -12.15
N VAL A 83 -13.41 13.27 -12.68
CA VAL A 83 -14.46 12.43 -12.06
C VAL A 83 -14.22 12.07 -10.58
N LEU A 84 -12.98 12.03 -10.10
CA LEU A 84 -12.71 11.83 -8.66
C LEU A 84 -13.22 12.96 -7.77
N GLN A 85 -13.45 14.16 -8.29
CA GLN A 85 -14.04 15.30 -7.58
C GLN A 85 -15.58 15.18 -7.46
N GLU A 86 -16.19 14.26 -8.21
CA GLU A 86 -17.64 14.03 -8.21
C GLU A 86 -18.07 13.16 -7.04
N SER A 87 -18.39 13.78 -5.90
CA SER A 87 -18.83 13.05 -4.69
C SER A 87 -20.05 12.15 -4.92
N SER A 88 -20.82 12.38 -5.99
CA SER A 88 -22.04 11.66 -6.35
C SER A 88 -21.77 10.19 -6.73
N ILE A 89 -20.55 9.83 -7.15
CA ILE A 89 -20.19 8.45 -7.52
C ILE A 89 -19.86 7.58 -6.29
N PHE A 90 -19.70 8.20 -5.12
CA PHE A 90 -19.33 7.54 -3.87
C PHE A 90 -20.54 7.34 -2.95
N LYS A 91 -20.49 6.29 -2.13
CA LYS A 91 -21.56 5.91 -1.19
C LYS A 91 -21.60 6.81 0.03
N GLU A 92 -20.45 6.99 0.68
CA GLU A 92 -20.33 7.70 1.94
C GLU A 92 -19.51 9.00 1.77
N LYS A 93 -20.17 10.15 1.99
CA LYS A 93 -19.54 11.47 1.84
C LYS A 93 -18.38 11.69 2.82
N LYS A 94 -18.49 11.20 4.05
CA LYS A 94 -17.43 11.34 5.06
C LYS A 94 -16.15 10.63 4.60
N LEU A 95 -16.28 9.37 4.17
CA LEU A 95 -15.15 8.59 3.66
C LEU A 95 -14.60 9.20 2.36
N TYR A 96 -15.46 9.74 1.51
CA TYR A 96 -15.04 10.47 0.31
C TYR A 96 -14.10 11.63 0.66
N TRP A 97 -14.48 12.52 1.57
CA TRP A 97 -13.64 13.66 1.95
C TRP A 97 -12.32 13.23 2.62
N GLN A 98 -12.33 12.17 3.43
CA GLN A 98 -11.12 11.60 4.00
C GLN A 98 -10.17 11.03 2.93
N ASN A 99 -10.73 10.33 1.95
CA ASN A 99 -9.97 9.81 0.82
C ASN A 99 -9.40 10.95 -0.02
N MET A 100 -10.21 11.98 -0.34
CA MET A 100 -9.75 13.12 -1.14
C MET A 100 -8.67 13.96 -0.43
N SER A 101 -8.74 14.10 0.89
CA SER A 101 -7.65 14.71 1.66
C SER A 101 -6.35 13.90 1.56
N THR A 102 -6.44 12.57 1.56
CA THR A 102 -5.28 11.68 1.37
C THR A 102 -4.73 11.81 -0.05
N VAL A 103 -5.59 11.79 -1.07
CA VAL A 103 -5.24 11.97 -2.48
C VAL A 103 -4.51 13.31 -2.69
N ALA A 104 -5.05 14.41 -2.17
CA ALA A 104 -4.42 15.72 -2.27
C ALA A 104 -3.02 15.74 -1.63
N SER A 105 -2.87 15.09 -0.47
CA SER A 105 -1.56 14.93 0.18
C SER A 105 -0.59 14.10 -0.66
N GLU A 106 -1.02 12.96 -1.21
CA GLU A 106 -0.17 12.09 -2.05
C GLU A 106 0.26 12.82 -3.35
N ILE A 107 -0.61 13.64 -3.95
CA ILE A 107 -0.29 14.51 -5.09
C ILE A 107 0.76 15.55 -4.69
N ALA A 108 0.54 16.29 -3.59
CA ALA A 108 1.42 17.38 -3.16
C ALA A 108 2.82 16.91 -2.78
N HIS A 109 2.96 15.71 -2.21
CA HIS A 109 4.26 15.14 -1.85
C HIS A 109 4.94 14.39 -3.01
N SER A 110 4.26 14.23 -4.14
CA SER A 110 4.80 13.49 -5.27
C SER A 110 5.89 14.26 -6.00
N ASN A 111 7.00 13.57 -6.28
CA ASN A 111 8.05 14.07 -7.18
C ASN A 111 7.80 13.68 -8.64
N ASN A 112 6.63 13.14 -8.97
CA ASN A 112 6.30 12.71 -10.32
C ASN A 112 6.20 13.93 -11.25
N VAL A 113 7.02 13.94 -12.31
CA VAL A 113 7.12 15.02 -13.30
C VAL A 113 5.77 15.30 -13.98
N PHE A 114 4.97 14.25 -14.23
CA PHE A 114 3.65 14.37 -14.84
C PHE A 114 2.63 15.07 -13.92
N ILE A 115 2.77 14.90 -12.61
CA ILE A 115 1.95 15.63 -11.64
C ILE A 115 2.37 17.09 -11.60
N LYS A 116 3.66 17.40 -11.49
CA LYS A 116 4.14 18.79 -11.48
C LYS A 116 3.71 19.54 -12.74
N HIS A 117 3.88 18.92 -13.92
CA HIS A 117 3.45 19.51 -15.17
C HIS A 117 1.93 19.76 -15.24
N ASN A 118 1.09 18.83 -14.80
CA ASN A 118 -0.37 19.05 -14.81
C ASN A 118 -0.81 20.05 -13.73
N PHE A 119 -0.21 20.00 -12.56
CA PHE A 119 -0.51 20.89 -11.45
C PHE A 119 -0.18 22.34 -11.79
N ASP A 120 0.99 22.59 -12.40
CA ASP A 120 1.46 23.93 -12.75
C ASP A 120 0.70 24.53 -13.95
N ASN A 121 0.17 23.69 -14.86
CA ASN A 121 -0.47 24.14 -16.11
C ASN A 121 -2.01 24.15 -16.08
N ASN A 122 -2.64 23.48 -15.10
CA ASN A 122 -4.11 23.36 -15.02
C ASN A 122 -4.66 23.83 -13.65
N ASP A 123 -4.11 24.89 -13.07
CA ASP A 123 -4.59 25.45 -11.78
C ASP A 123 -4.70 24.43 -10.63
N GLY A 124 -3.82 23.41 -10.62
CA GLY A 124 -3.83 22.35 -9.63
C GLY A 124 -4.78 21.17 -9.91
N GLU A 125 -5.49 21.18 -11.04
CA GLU A 125 -6.38 20.09 -11.44
C GLU A 125 -5.60 18.94 -12.10
N VAL A 126 -5.70 17.75 -11.49
CA VAL A 126 -5.01 16.55 -11.95
C VAL A 126 -6.05 15.54 -12.46
N PRO A 127 -5.99 15.12 -13.73
CA PRO A 127 -6.94 14.16 -14.27
C PRO A 127 -6.77 12.78 -13.62
N VAL A 128 -7.82 11.95 -13.67
CA VAL A 128 -7.88 10.66 -12.98
C VAL A 128 -6.73 9.72 -13.35
N TRP A 129 -6.32 9.67 -14.62
CA TRP A 129 -5.20 8.82 -15.08
C TRP A 129 -3.86 9.25 -14.51
N ALA A 130 -3.64 10.55 -14.29
CA ALA A 130 -2.42 11.03 -13.65
C ALA A 130 -2.51 10.87 -12.13
N THR A 131 -3.68 11.10 -11.55
CA THR A 131 -3.92 10.98 -10.10
C THR A 131 -3.61 9.56 -9.62
N VAL A 132 -4.13 8.52 -10.28
CA VAL A 132 -3.94 7.14 -9.81
C VAL A 132 -2.48 6.70 -9.76
N GLU A 133 -1.60 7.26 -10.59
CA GLU A 133 -0.17 6.92 -10.66
C GLU A 133 0.60 7.27 -9.37
N VAL A 134 0.09 8.20 -8.56
CA VAL A 134 0.73 8.60 -7.31
C VAL A 134 0.03 8.08 -6.06
N LEU A 135 -1.11 7.42 -6.22
CA LEU A 135 -1.83 6.83 -5.11
C LEU A 135 -1.17 5.56 -4.63
N SER A 136 -1.08 5.38 -3.31
CA SER A 136 -0.71 4.09 -2.73
C SER A 136 -1.80 3.04 -2.96
N PHE A 137 -1.42 1.74 -2.93
CA PHE A 137 -2.39 0.63 -2.93
C PHE A 137 -3.53 0.82 -1.92
N GLY A 138 -3.20 1.32 -0.73
CA GLY A 138 -4.15 1.57 0.34
C GLY A 138 -5.18 2.64 -0.02
N THR A 139 -4.75 3.73 -0.65
CA THR A 139 -5.66 4.79 -1.13
C THR A 139 -6.56 4.28 -2.25
N LEU A 140 -6.01 3.56 -3.24
CA LEU A 140 -6.79 2.91 -4.30
C LEU A 140 -7.89 2.01 -3.72
N SER A 141 -7.54 1.14 -2.77
CA SER A 141 -8.49 0.24 -2.11
C SER A 141 -9.62 0.99 -1.38
N LYS A 142 -9.30 2.09 -0.67
CA LYS A 142 -10.31 2.92 0.01
C LYS A 142 -11.25 3.64 -0.96
N ILE A 143 -10.72 4.12 -2.09
CA ILE A 143 -11.53 4.73 -3.17
C ILE A 143 -12.51 3.70 -3.71
N ILE A 144 -12.00 2.53 -4.13
CA ILE A 144 -12.80 1.44 -4.70
C ILE A 144 -13.89 0.99 -3.73
N LYS A 145 -13.55 0.81 -2.44
CA LYS A 145 -14.50 0.42 -1.39
C LYS A 145 -15.68 1.40 -1.27
N ASN A 146 -15.44 2.69 -1.49
CA ASN A 146 -16.46 3.72 -1.35
C ASN A 146 -17.25 3.97 -2.66
N LEU A 147 -16.91 3.36 -3.78
CA LEU A 147 -17.68 3.52 -5.02
C LEU A 147 -19.11 2.98 -4.85
N LYS A 148 -20.09 3.67 -5.43
CA LYS A 148 -21.47 3.18 -5.56
C LYS A 148 -21.48 1.87 -6.34
N THR A 149 -22.34 0.95 -5.90
CA THR A 149 -22.60 -0.34 -6.54
C THR A 149 -23.92 -0.28 -7.28
N GLY A 150 -24.10 -1.18 -8.24
CA GLY A 150 -25.30 -1.26 -9.08
C GLY A 150 -24.93 -1.36 -10.56
N ILE A 151 -25.89 -1.74 -11.39
CA ILE A 151 -25.71 -1.86 -12.83
C ILE A 151 -25.32 -0.48 -13.40
N GLY A 152 -24.28 -0.43 -14.23
CA GLY A 152 -23.79 0.81 -14.84
C GLY A 152 -22.96 1.71 -13.91
N SER A 153 -22.72 1.29 -12.66
CA SER A 153 -21.79 2.00 -11.77
C SER A 153 -20.33 1.74 -12.14
N SER A 154 -19.43 2.66 -11.80
CA SER A 154 -17.99 2.45 -11.93
C SER A 154 -17.52 1.18 -11.22
N TYR A 155 -18.10 0.86 -10.05
CA TYR A 155 -17.75 -0.40 -9.38
C TYR A 155 -18.12 -1.64 -10.22
N SER A 156 -19.28 -1.63 -10.89
CA SER A 156 -19.71 -2.77 -11.73
C SER A 156 -18.80 -2.98 -12.93
N ILE A 157 -18.33 -1.90 -13.57
CA ILE A 157 -17.36 -1.97 -14.67
C ILE A 157 -16.00 -2.45 -14.15
N LEU A 158 -15.55 -1.90 -13.02
CA LEU A 158 -14.32 -2.33 -12.38
C LEU A 158 -14.35 -3.81 -12.05
N ALA A 159 -15.46 -4.35 -11.55
CA ALA A 159 -15.58 -5.75 -11.14
C ALA A 159 -15.79 -6.75 -12.28
N ALA A 160 -16.20 -6.29 -13.47
CA ALA A 160 -16.46 -7.15 -14.63
C ALA A 160 -15.19 -7.50 -15.44
N ASN A 161 -14.17 -6.64 -15.37
CA ASN A 161 -12.87 -6.84 -16.01
C ASN A 161 -11.90 -7.66 -15.14
#